data_AF-A0A0P6WK18-F1
#
_entry.id   AF-A0A0P6WK18-F1
#
_cell.length_a   1.000
_cell.length_b   1.000
_cell.length_c   1.000
_cell.angle_alpha   90.00
_cell.angle_beta   90.00
_cell.angle_gamma   90.00
#
_symmetry.space_group_name_H-M   'P 1'
#
loop_
_entity.id
_entity.type
_entity.pdbx_description
1 polymer ?
#
loop_
_entity_poly.entity_id
_entity_poly.type
_entity_poly.pdbx_seq_one_letter_code
_entity_poly.pdbx_strand_id
1 'polypeptide(L)'
;MELKGENSFKTSAYRKAAAALENDDRSLQEISDFTKLAGIGKGTASVIEEYINEGTSSVLEELKEEVPTGLIPLLQLPGLGGKKIAKLYSELGVESIEDLEEACKESRVQALAGFGKKTEVKILASIEQVGKRPDRLPIGFMMGIAEEIEGFLSEIDSIGTYSRAGSLRRMRETIKDLDFIVSTEHPEKVKEELLKLPNIVETIAAGGTKVSLTLSYQWDVSIDFRIVKPEEFATTLHHFTGSKDHNVRMRQLAKERGEKISEYGVENSETGEVKTFDSEEAFYHHFDLPLIPPELREDGKEVEEFSRDYPLLDLKDIKGDLHMHSTWSDGAYSIEEMVEACRAKGYHYMAITDHSQYLRVANGLTPERLVKQIDEIKELNKKYDDIEVLSGIEMDILPDGTLDYDDDLLERVDLVIASIHSSFSQPREKIMERLKTALESAHVDIIAHPTGRIIGRREGYDVDMDLLIQLAKETGTALELNANPNRLDLSAENIRKAQEQGVKLVINTDAHSIDHLEFMEVGVGTARKGWIKKDTVINTWDKNEFIQYIKRN
;
A
#
# COMPACT_ATOMS: atom_id res chain seq x y z
N MET A 1 3.15 0.92 27.06
CA MET A 1 3.60 1.80 28.17
C MET A 1 2.59 2.89 28.53
N GLU A 2 2.22 3.80 27.61
CA GLU A 2 1.27 4.87 27.97
C GLU A 2 -0.08 4.35 28.44
N LEU A 3 -0.62 3.31 27.78
CA LEU A 3 -1.88 2.65 28.19
C LEU A 3 -1.83 2.13 29.64
N LYS A 4 -0.69 1.58 30.08
CA LYS A 4 -0.45 1.12 31.45
C LYS A 4 -0.41 2.28 32.47
N GLY A 5 -0.28 3.52 32.01
CA GLY A 5 -0.02 4.67 32.90
C GLY A 5 1.40 4.67 33.47
N GLU A 6 2.36 4.06 32.77
CA GLU A 6 3.77 4.04 33.18
C GLU A 6 4.34 5.45 33.36
N ASN A 7 5.42 5.52 34.13
CA ASN A 7 6.05 6.79 34.51
C ASN A 7 6.39 7.64 33.25
N SER A 8 6.06 8.93 33.30
CA SER A 8 6.34 9.89 32.22
C SER A 8 7.83 9.96 31.85
N PHE A 9 8.73 9.72 32.80
CA PHE A 9 10.17 9.61 32.55
C PHE A 9 10.52 8.37 31.73
N LYS A 10 9.93 7.21 32.03
CA LYS A 10 10.19 5.95 31.32
C LYS A 10 9.61 6.02 29.90
N THR A 11 8.36 6.45 29.76
CA THR A 11 7.74 6.69 28.44
C THR A 11 8.51 7.73 27.62
N SER A 12 8.99 8.80 28.25
CA SER A 12 9.84 9.79 27.58
C SER A 12 11.21 9.23 27.20
N ALA A 13 11.81 8.34 27.98
CA ALA A 13 13.08 7.71 27.63
C ALA A 13 12.94 6.84 26.38
N TYR A 14 11.87 6.05 26.27
CA TYR A 14 11.59 5.26 25.05
C TYR A 14 11.30 6.16 23.86
N ARG A 15 10.54 7.24 24.02
CA ARG A 15 10.33 8.23 22.94
C ARG A 15 11.62 8.91 22.50
N LYS A 16 12.49 9.27 23.44
CA LYS A 16 13.80 9.86 23.13
C LYS A 16 14.71 8.86 22.45
N ALA A 17 14.66 7.59 22.84
CA ALA A 17 15.42 6.54 22.19
C ALA A 17 14.92 6.29 20.76
N ALA A 18 13.61 6.18 20.56
CA ALA A 18 13.00 6.09 19.23
C ALA A 18 13.39 7.29 18.36
N ALA A 19 13.20 8.52 18.85
CA ALA A 19 13.61 9.72 18.13
C ALA A 19 15.11 9.79 17.88
N ALA A 20 15.95 9.27 18.78
CA ALA A 20 17.41 9.25 18.56
C ALA A 20 17.80 8.26 17.45
N LEU A 21 17.04 7.17 17.27
CA LEU A 21 17.22 6.25 16.15
C LEU A 21 16.66 6.86 14.84
N GLU A 22 15.45 7.43 14.88
CA GLU A 22 14.82 8.09 13.72
C GLU A 22 15.61 9.29 13.19
N ASN A 23 16.41 9.95 14.03
CA ASN A 23 17.20 11.12 13.63
C ASN A 23 18.67 10.78 13.31
N ASP A 24 19.08 9.50 13.37
CA ASP A 24 20.45 9.10 13.03
C ASP A 24 20.51 8.76 11.54
N ASP A 25 21.41 9.43 10.81
CA ASP A 25 21.55 9.24 9.36
C ASP A 25 22.17 7.86 8.99
N ARG A 26 22.51 7.01 9.97
CA ARG A 26 23.06 5.67 9.76
C ARG A 26 22.00 4.59 9.92
N SER A 27 22.16 3.49 9.19
CA SER A 27 21.31 2.32 9.38
C SER A 27 21.59 1.63 10.72
N LEU A 28 20.63 0.85 11.22
CA LEU A 28 20.79 0.13 12.49
C LEU A 28 22.02 -0.80 12.50
N GLN A 29 22.43 -1.32 11.34
CA GLN A 29 23.58 -2.20 11.20
C GLN A 29 24.92 -1.46 11.30
N GLU A 30 24.93 -0.17 10.98
CA GLU A 30 26.11 0.70 11.03
C GLU A 30 26.38 1.25 12.44
N ILE A 31 25.41 1.12 13.36
CA ILE A 31 25.52 1.62 14.74
C ILE A 31 26.15 0.54 15.62
N SER A 32 27.44 0.68 15.91
CA SER A 32 28.18 -0.28 16.75
C SER A 32 27.85 -0.21 18.26
N ASP A 33 27.31 0.92 18.73
CA ASP A 33 27.02 1.17 20.16
C ASP A 33 25.91 2.23 20.29
N PHE A 34 24.70 1.78 20.58
CA PHE A 34 23.52 2.63 20.73
C PHE A 34 23.62 3.58 21.92
N THR A 35 24.42 3.27 22.95
CA THR A 35 24.54 4.14 24.14
C THR A 35 25.28 5.45 23.87
N LYS A 36 25.94 5.55 22.71
CA LYS A 36 26.56 6.80 22.23
C LYS A 36 25.55 7.79 21.66
N LEU A 37 24.33 7.34 21.34
CA LEU A 37 23.27 8.20 20.83
C LEU A 37 22.63 9.01 21.95
N ALA A 38 22.55 10.32 21.74
CA ALA A 38 21.96 11.22 22.71
C ALA A 38 20.46 10.93 22.87
N GLY A 39 20.06 10.41 24.03
CA GLY A 39 18.67 10.00 24.30
C GLY A 39 18.51 8.50 24.55
N ILE A 40 19.53 7.70 24.24
CA ILE A 40 19.57 6.26 24.51
C ILE A 40 20.41 6.00 25.77
N GLY A 41 19.78 5.45 26.81
CA GLY A 41 20.47 4.97 27.99
C GLY A 41 20.70 3.46 27.95
N LYS A 42 21.44 2.91 28.91
CA LYS A 42 21.73 1.47 28.99
C LYS A 42 20.47 0.59 28.90
N GLY A 43 19.37 1.00 29.54
CA GLY A 43 18.14 0.22 29.55
C GLY A 43 17.34 0.25 28.25
N THR A 44 17.40 1.34 27.47
CA THR A 44 16.78 1.36 26.13
C THR A 44 17.70 0.72 25.10
N ALA A 45 19.02 0.89 25.24
CA ALA A 45 20.02 0.19 24.41
C ALA A 45 19.89 -1.33 24.52
N SER A 46 19.75 -1.88 25.73
CA SER A 46 19.58 -3.33 25.90
C SER A 46 18.31 -3.86 25.23
N VAL A 47 17.23 -3.07 25.22
CA VAL A 47 15.98 -3.45 24.55
C VAL A 47 16.13 -3.39 23.03
N ILE A 48 16.87 -2.41 22.50
CA ILE A 48 17.18 -2.34 21.06
C ILE A 48 18.02 -3.55 20.65
N GLU A 49 19.08 -3.86 21.40
CA GLU A 49 19.96 -5.00 21.14
C GLU A 49 19.22 -6.34 21.25
N GLU A 50 18.36 -6.50 22.26
CA GLU A 50 17.47 -7.67 22.40
C GLU A 50 16.59 -7.82 21.16
N TYR A 51 15.90 -6.75 20.75
CA TYR A 51 14.99 -6.79 19.62
C TYR A 51 15.70 -7.12 18.30
N ILE A 52 16.90 -6.57 18.08
CA ILE A 52 17.73 -6.86 16.89
C ILE A 52 18.16 -8.34 16.87
N ASN A 53 18.55 -8.91 18.01
CA ASN A 53 19.08 -10.27 18.07
C ASN A 53 18.00 -11.35 18.10
N GLU A 54 16.90 -11.09 18.80
CA GLU A 54 15.88 -12.09 19.11
C GLU A 54 14.60 -11.91 18.28
N GLY A 55 14.42 -10.75 17.63
CA GLY A 55 13.19 -10.38 16.91
C GLY A 55 12.01 -10.02 17.83
N THR A 56 12.22 -10.08 19.15
CA THR A 56 11.21 -9.81 20.17
C THR A 56 11.81 -8.96 21.29
N SER A 57 10.96 -8.28 22.06
CA SER A 57 11.40 -7.55 23.25
C SER A 57 10.63 -8.04 24.47
N SER A 58 11.35 -8.52 25.49
CA SER A 58 10.76 -8.93 26.77
C SER A 58 9.91 -7.82 27.39
N VAL A 59 10.37 -6.57 27.32
CA VAL A 59 9.62 -5.41 27.82
C VAL A 59 8.29 -5.23 27.08
N LEU A 60 8.25 -5.46 25.76
CA LEU A 60 7.01 -5.38 25.00
C LEU A 60 6.04 -6.51 25.38
N GLU A 61 6.55 -7.73 25.53
CA GLU A 61 5.73 -8.89 25.93
C GLU A 61 5.15 -8.71 27.34
N GLU A 62 5.95 -8.28 28.32
CA GLU A 62 5.45 -7.94 29.66
C GLU A 62 4.34 -6.88 29.61
N LEU A 63 4.50 -5.84 28.79
CA LEU A 63 3.47 -4.79 28.64
C LEU A 63 2.19 -5.30 27.98
N LYS A 64 2.28 -6.28 27.07
CA LYS A 64 1.11 -6.91 26.44
C LYS A 64 0.32 -7.74 27.46
N GLU A 65 1.00 -8.40 28.40
CA GLU A 65 0.35 -9.15 29.49
C GLU A 65 -0.35 -8.23 30.50
N GLU A 66 0.24 -7.07 30.80
CA GLU A 66 -0.27 -6.15 31.83
C GLU A 66 -1.37 -5.19 31.35
N VAL A 67 -1.44 -4.90 30.05
CA VAL A 67 -2.43 -3.96 29.49
C VAL A 67 -3.64 -4.76 28.99
N PRO A 68 -4.88 -4.45 29.44
CA PRO A 68 -6.07 -5.10 28.93
C PRO A 68 -6.13 -5.01 27.39
N THR A 69 -6.32 -6.15 26.73
CA THR A 69 -6.29 -6.24 25.26
C THR A 69 -7.35 -5.36 24.60
N GLY A 70 -8.48 -5.14 25.28
CA GLY A 70 -9.56 -4.25 24.83
C GLY A 70 -9.18 -2.76 24.73
N LEU A 71 -8.07 -2.32 25.35
CA LEU A 71 -7.58 -0.95 25.22
C LEU A 71 -6.85 -0.69 23.89
N ILE A 72 -6.29 -1.73 23.28
CA ILE A 72 -5.52 -1.59 22.03
C ILE A 72 -6.43 -1.15 20.86
N PRO A 73 -7.62 -1.74 20.65
CA PRO A 73 -8.58 -1.26 19.65
C PRO A 73 -8.93 0.23 19.79
N LEU A 74 -8.93 0.78 21.00
CA LEU A 74 -9.24 2.20 21.23
C LEU A 74 -8.21 3.15 20.61
N LEU A 75 -6.98 2.69 20.35
CA LEU A 75 -5.97 3.48 19.64
C LEU A 75 -6.32 3.75 18.17
N GLN A 76 -7.22 2.95 17.59
CA GLN A 76 -7.69 3.12 16.21
C GLN A 76 -8.72 4.25 16.08
N LEU A 77 -9.31 4.70 17.20
CA LEU A 77 -10.29 5.78 17.20
C LEU A 77 -9.59 7.14 16.98
N PRO A 78 -9.96 7.89 15.93
CA PRO A 78 -9.35 9.18 15.64
C PRO A 78 -9.38 10.14 16.84
N GLY A 79 -8.20 10.63 17.24
CA GLY A 79 -8.06 11.58 18.34
C GLY A 79 -7.97 10.97 19.74
N LEU A 80 -7.96 9.64 19.87
CA LEU A 80 -7.63 8.92 21.10
C LEU A 80 -6.20 8.37 21.05
N GLY A 81 -5.27 9.09 21.69
CA GLY A 81 -3.91 8.60 21.92
C GLY A 81 -3.76 7.86 23.25
N GLY A 82 -2.64 7.17 23.44
CA GLY A 82 -2.36 6.34 24.62
C GLY A 82 -2.63 7.02 25.97
N LYS A 83 -2.26 8.29 26.14
CA LYS A 83 -2.56 9.06 27.37
C LYS A 83 -4.04 9.27 27.64
N LYS A 84 -4.82 9.53 26.59
CA LYS A 84 -6.27 9.74 26.71
C LYS A 84 -6.95 8.43 27.09
N ILE A 85 -6.56 7.34 26.45
CA ILE A 85 -7.08 6.00 26.74
C ILE A 85 -6.69 5.58 28.16
N ALA A 86 -5.44 5.78 28.57
CA ALA A 86 -5.00 5.50 29.94
C ALA A 86 -5.82 6.27 30.99
N LYS A 87 -6.18 7.53 30.70
CA LYS A 87 -7.04 8.33 31.57
C LYS A 87 -8.47 7.80 31.63
N LEU A 88 -9.04 7.42 30.48
CA LEU A 88 -10.36 6.80 30.41
C LEU A 88 -10.39 5.47 31.19
N TYR A 89 -9.33 4.68 31.06
CA TYR A 89 -9.14 3.44 31.81
C TYR A 89 -9.04 3.71 33.32
N SER A 90 -8.13 4.60 33.75
CA SER A 90 -7.88 4.84 35.17
C SER A 90 -9.00 5.59 35.90
N GLU A 91 -9.70 6.52 35.24
CA GLU A 91 -10.71 7.38 35.88
C GLU A 91 -12.15 6.90 35.65
N LEU A 92 -12.43 6.21 34.53
CA LEU A 92 -13.78 5.76 34.20
C LEU A 92 -13.91 4.23 34.09
N GLY A 93 -12.82 3.48 34.25
CA GLY A 93 -12.82 2.01 34.17
C GLY A 93 -13.08 1.48 32.76
N VAL A 94 -12.79 2.27 31.73
CA VAL A 94 -13.01 1.88 30.33
C VAL A 94 -11.94 0.87 29.91
N GLU A 95 -12.34 -0.37 29.63
CA GLU A 95 -11.45 -1.43 29.16
C GLU A 95 -11.74 -1.86 27.72
N SER A 96 -12.87 -1.43 27.13
CA SER A 96 -13.34 -1.81 25.80
C SER A 96 -14.02 -0.66 25.05
N ILE A 97 -14.37 -0.90 23.77
CA ILE A 97 -15.14 0.05 22.96
C ILE A 97 -16.54 0.24 23.55
N GLU A 98 -17.13 -0.85 24.03
CA GLU A 98 -18.45 -0.90 24.64
C GLU A 98 -18.48 -0.03 25.92
N ASP A 99 -17.49 -0.18 26.80
CA ASP A 99 -17.38 0.65 28.01
C ASP A 99 -17.21 2.13 27.67
N LEU A 100 -16.43 2.42 26.62
CA LEU A 100 -16.22 3.79 26.16
C LEU A 100 -17.51 4.39 25.58
N GLU A 101 -18.27 3.60 24.82
CA GLU A 101 -19.55 4.01 24.25
C GLU A 101 -20.55 4.32 25.37
N GLU A 102 -20.65 3.45 26.37
CA GLU A 102 -21.49 3.64 27.55
C GLU A 102 -21.07 4.91 28.30
N ALA A 103 -19.79 5.08 28.60
CA ALA A 103 -19.27 6.26 29.29
C ALA A 103 -19.55 7.56 28.52
N CYS A 104 -19.53 7.53 27.18
CA CYS A 104 -19.92 8.67 26.36
C CYS A 104 -21.44 8.92 26.37
N LYS A 105 -22.26 7.87 26.24
CA LYS A 105 -23.73 7.96 26.29
C LYS A 105 -24.23 8.52 27.63
N GLU A 106 -23.55 8.16 28.72
CA GLU A 106 -23.81 8.67 30.07
C GLU A 106 -23.19 10.06 30.32
N SER A 107 -22.52 10.65 29.33
CA SER A 107 -21.85 11.94 29.44
C SER A 107 -20.78 11.98 30.55
N ARG A 108 -20.21 10.83 30.93
CA ARG A 108 -19.10 10.73 31.89
C ARG A 108 -17.78 11.16 31.27
N VAL A 109 -17.58 10.92 29.98
CA VAL A 109 -16.36 11.30 29.26
C VAL A 109 -16.19 12.81 29.22
N GLN A 110 -17.26 13.57 28.92
CA GLN A 110 -17.18 15.03 28.86
C GLN A 110 -16.83 15.72 30.20
N ALA A 111 -16.93 15.00 31.32
CA ALA A 111 -16.58 15.50 32.65
C ALA A 111 -15.07 15.43 32.92
N LEU A 112 -14.32 14.63 32.14
CA LEU A 112 -12.87 14.51 32.29
C LEU A 112 -12.14 15.71 31.70
N ALA A 113 -11.16 16.23 32.45
CA ALA A 113 -10.28 17.28 31.91
C ALA A 113 -9.58 16.80 30.62
N GLY A 114 -9.72 17.56 29.53
CA GLY A 114 -9.20 17.22 28.20
C GLY A 114 -10.20 16.54 27.25
N PHE A 115 -11.40 16.22 27.73
CA PHE A 115 -12.48 15.60 26.95
C PHE A 115 -13.69 16.52 27.00
N GLY A 116 -13.76 17.55 26.15
CA GLY A 116 -14.95 18.40 26.07
C GLY A 116 -16.08 17.73 25.29
N LYS A 117 -17.27 18.36 25.29
CA LYS A 117 -18.45 17.95 24.48
C LYS A 117 -18.11 17.60 23.02
N LYS A 118 -17.32 18.43 22.36
CA LYS A 118 -16.90 18.20 20.97
C LYS A 118 -16.06 16.93 20.81
N THR A 119 -15.24 16.60 21.80
CA THR A 119 -14.42 15.39 21.82
C THR A 119 -15.31 14.16 21.99
N GLU A 120 -16.23 14.19 22.95
CA GLU A 120 -17.19 13.09 23.18
C GLU A 120 -18.05 12.81 21.94
N VAL A 121 -18.58 13.85 21.29
CA VAL A 121 -19.33 13.71 20.02
C VAL A 121 -18.47 13.07 18.93
N LYS A 122 -17.20 13.46 18.81
CA LYS A 122 -16.27 12.84 17.85
C LYS A 122 -15.96 11.38 18.19
N ILE A 123 -15.80 11.06 19.48
CA ILE A 123 -15.57 9.69 19.95
C ILE A 123 -16.79 8.82 19.62
N LEU A 124 -18.01 9.26 19.97
CA LEU A 124 -19.25 8.54 19.65
C LEU A 124 -19.42 8.32 18.14
N ALA A 125 -19.20 9.36 17.34
CA ALA A 125 -19.25 9.24 15.88
C ALA A 125 -18.21 8.24 15.35
N SER A 126 -17.02 8.19 15.96
CA SER A 126 -15.97 7.23 15.61
C SER A 126 -16.33 5.80 16.04
N ILE A 127 -16.91 5.62 17.24
CA ILE A 127 -17.36 4.31 17.74
C ILE A 127 -18.48 3.75 16.86
N GLU A 128 -19.44 4.57 16.46
CA GLU A 128 -20.53 4.17 15.55
C GLU A 128 -19.99 3.65 14.20
N GLN A 129 -18.83 4.17 13.78
CA GLN A 129 -18.13 3.70 12.58
C GLN A 129 -17.29 2.44 12.83
N VAL A 130 -16.64 2.32 14.00
CA VAL A 130 -15.80 1.16 14.34
C VAL A 130 -16.61 -0.10 14.69
N GLY A 131 -17.79 0.05 15.29
CA GLY A 131 -18.69 -1.07 15.63
C GLY A 131 -19.36 -1.73 14.41
N LYS A 132 -19.20 -1.15 13.21
CA LYS A 132 -19.65 -1.75 11.96
C LYS A 132 -18.43 -2.36 11.28
N ARG A 133 -18.37 -3.70 11.23
CA ARG A 133 -17.43 -4.42 10.34
C ARG A 133 -17.54 -3.78 8.95
N PRO A 134 -16.45 -3.26 8.36
CA PRO A 134 -16.49 -2.77 7.00
C PRO A 134 -16.92 -3.91 6.08
N ASP A 135 -17.89 -3.68 5.20
CA ASP A 135 -18.34 -4.67 4.21
C ASP A 135 -17.21 -5.08 3.26
N ARG A 136 -16.17 -4.24 3.13
CA ARG A 136 -14.95 -4.47 2.38
C ARG A 136 -13.75 -3.91 3.16
N LEU A 137 -12.64 -4.63 3.13
CA LEU A 137 -11.39 -4.31 3.79
C LEU A 137 -10.34 -3.79 2.78
N PRO A 138 -9.40 -2.94 3.20
CA PRO A 138 -8.36 -2.40 2.32
C PRO A 138 -7.47 -3.48 1.69
N ILE A 139 -7.02 -3.24 0.46
CA ILE A 139 -6.12 -4.15 -0.26
C ILE A 139 -4.82 -4.41 0.49
N GLY A 140 -4.17 -3.40 1.06
CA GLY A 140 -2.94 -3.60 1.85
C GLY A 140 -3.11 -4.56 3.02
N PHE A 141 -4.24 -4.50 3.73
CA PHE A 141 -4.57 -5.43 4.80
C PHE A 141 -4.80 -6.86 4.26
N MET A 142 -5.56 -6.98 3.17
CA MET A 142 -5.94 -8.26 2.59
C MET A 142 -4.77 -8.96 1.87
N MET A 143 -3.82 -8.19 1.33
CA MET A 143 -2.60 -8.71 0.71
C MET A 143 -1.71 -9.43 1.71
N GLY A 144 -1.42 -8.82 2.87
CA GLY A 144 -0.60 -9.47 3.89
C GLY A 144 -1.20 -10.79 4.38
N ILE A 145 -2.53 -10.86 4.52
CA ILE A 145 -3.23 -12.10 4.85
C ILE A 145 -3.14 -13.11 3.69
N ALA A 146 -3.28 -12.66 2.45
CA ALA A 146 -3.14 -13.54 1.28
C ALA A 146 -1.73 -14.13 1.18
N GLU A 147 -0.68 -13.35 1.45
CA GLU A 147 0.71 -13.81 1.47
C GLU A 147 0.95 -14.85 2.57
N GLU A 148 0.40 -14.65 3.77
CA GLU A 148 0.44 -15.64 4.86
C GLU A 148 -0.21 -16.97 4.44
N ILE A 149 -1.40 -16.89 3.81
CA ILE A 149 -2.12 -18.07 3.32
C ILE A 149 -1.35 -18.75 2.19
N GLU A 150 -0.79 -18.00 1.25
CA GLU A 150 0.01 -18.55 0.16
C GLU A 150 1.28 -19.24 0.68
N GLY A 151 1.91 -18.69 1.72
CA GLY A 151 2.98 -19.36 2.47
C GLY A 151 2.52 -20.71 3.00
N PHE A 152 1.38 -20.77 3.68
CA PHE A 152 0.80 -22.03 4.18
C PHE A 152 0.46 -23.02 3.05
N LEU A 153 -0.15 -22.56 1.96
CA LEU A 153 -0.50 -23.39 0.81
C LEU A 153 0.75 -24.01 0.16
N SER A 154 1.86 -23.27 0.13
CA SER A 154 3.13 -23.73 -0.44
C SER A 154 3.75 -24.91 0.31
N GLU A 155 3.41 -25.10 1.59
CA GLU A 155 3.90 -26.20 2.43
C GLU A 155 3.09 -27.49 2.29
N ILE A 156 1.97 -27.49 1.56
CA ILE A 156 1.12 -28.66 1.40
C ILE A 156 1.55 -29.46 0.17
N ASP A 157 2.31 -30.54 0.37
CA ASP A 157 2.81 -31.44 -0.68
C ASP A 157 1.74 -31.99 -1.65
N SER A 158 0.49 -32.08 -1.18
CA SER A 158 -0.61 -32.61 -1.99
C SER A 158 -1.23 -31.58 -2.95
N ILE A 159 -0.82 -30.31 -2.88
CA ILE A 159 -1.22 -29.27 -3.83
C ILE A 159 -0.29 -29.32 -5.04
N GLY A 160 -0.87 -29.38 -6.25
CA GLY A 160 -0.11 -29.26 -7.50
C GLY A 160 0.14 -27.82 -7.88
N THR A 161 -0.90 -26.99 -7.87
CA THR A 161 -0.83 -25.55 -8.19
C THR A 161 -1.92 -24.82 -7.42
N TYR A 162 -1.65 -23.59 -6.98
CA TYR A 162 -2.67 -22.71 -6.43
C TYR A 162 -2.54 -21.30 -7.00
N SER A 163 -3.61 -20.52 -6.88
CA SER A 163 -3.60 -19.10 -7.23
C SER A 163 -4.65 -18.36 -6.41
N ARG A 164 -4.31 -17.13 -5.99
CA ARG A 164 -5.30 -16.13 -5.61
C ARG A 164 -6.28 -15.89 -6.77
N ALA A 165 -7.53 -15.61 -6.44
CA ALA A 165 -8.62 -15.30 -7.36
C ALA A 165 -9.39 -14.07 -6.85
N GLY A 166 -10.65 -13.94 -7.25
CA GLY A 166 -11.54 -12.93 -6.71
C GLY A 166 -11.10 -11.50 -7.01
N SER A 167 -11.58 -10.57 -6.19
CA SER A 167 -11.28 -9.14 -6.37
C SER A 167 -9.84 -8.76 -6.03
N LEU A 168 -9.13 -9.55 -5.22
CA LEU A 168 -7.72 -9.31 -4.91
C LEU A 168 -6.85 -9.50 -6.16
N ARG A 169 -7.07 -10.60 -6.90
CA ARG A 169 -6.35 -10.85 -8.17
C ARG A 169 -6.58 -9.77 -9.22
N ARG A 170 -7.71 -9.04 -9.15
CA ARG A 170 -8.04 -7.92 -10.05
C ARG A 170 -7.66 -6.54 -9.52
N MET A 171 -6.84 -6.47 -8.46
CA MET A 171 -6.33 -5.23 -7.86
C MET A 171 -7.44 -4.25 -7.46
N ARG A 172 -8.51 -4.74 -6.83
CA ARG A 172 -9.53 -3.84 -6.25
C ARG A 172 -9.02 -3.25 -4.93
N GLU A 173 -9.13 -1.93 -4.79
CA GLU A 173 -8.66 -1.19 -3.59
C GLU A 173 -9.28 -1.69 -2.28
N THR A 174 -10.50 -2.23 -2.34
CA THR A 174 -11.15 -2.88 -1.20
C THR A 174 -11.66 -4.26 -1.60
N ILE A 175 -11.56 -5.23 -0.70
CA ILE A 175 -11.87 -6.66 -0.91
C ILE A 175 -12.83 -7.14 0.18
N LYS A 176 -13.78 -8.02 -0.16
CA LYS A 176 -14.76 -8.54 0.81
C LYS A 176 -14.24 -9.81 1.49
N ASP A 177 -13.71 -10.71 0.68
CA ASP A 177 -13.26 -12.05 1.00
C ASP A 177 -12.03 -12.39 0.15
N LEU A 178 -11.25 -13.38 0.59
CA LEU A 178 -10.15 -13.93 -0.18
C LEU A 178 -10.60 -15.22 -0.88
N ASP A 179 -10.28 -15.34 -2.16
CA ASP A 179 -10.59 -16.51 -2.96
C ASP A 179 -9.28 -17.18 -3.42
N PHE A 180 -9.18 -18.49 -3.25
CA PHE A 180 -8.07 -19.30 -3.72
C PHE A 180 -8.56 -20.48 -4.53
N ILE A 181 -7.91 -20.75 -5.65
CA ILE A 181 -8.11 -21.96 -6.44
C ILE A 181 -6.92 -22.88 -6.18
N VAL A 182 -7.21 -24.13 -5.86
CA VAL A 182 -6.22 -25.14 -5.47
C VAL A 182 -6.43 -26.37 -6.35
N SER A 183 -5.40 -26.73 -7.11
CA SER A 183 -5.35 -27.93 -7.92
C SER A 183 -4.73 -29.10 -7.14
N THR A 184 -5.40 -30.26 -7.14
CA THR A 184 -4.90 -31.47 -6.47
C THR A 184 -5.56 -32.75 -6.99
N GLU A 185 -4.83 -33.87 -6.90
CA GLU A 185 -5.35 -35.23 -7.04
C GLU A 185 -5.83 -35.84 -5.71
N HIS A 186 -5.64 -35.11 -4.60
CA HIS A 186 -5.88 -35.58 -3.24
C HIS A 186 -6.73 -34.58 -2.44
N PRO A 187 -7.97 -34.28 -2.87
CA PRO A 187 -8.80 -33.22 -2.29
C PRO A 187 -9.06 -33.39 -0.80
N GLU A 188 -9.23 -34.63 -0.32
CA GLU A 188 -9.46 -34.91 1.10
C GLU A 188 -8.24 -34.55 1.97
N LYS A 189 -7.01 -34.80 1.48
CA LYS A 189 -5.78 -34.43 2.20
C LYS A 189 -5.62 -32.92 2.26
N VAL A 190 -5.80 -32.24 1.13
CA VAL A 190 -5.73 -30.76 1.07
C VAL A 190 -6.75 -30.15 2.03
N LYS A 191 -8.00 -30.64 2.02
CA LYS A 191 -9.04 -30.21 2.96
C LYS A 191 -8.61 -30.37 4.42
N GLU A 192 -8.06 -31.54 4.78
CA GLU A 192 -7.58 -31.80 6.15
C GLU A 192 -6.45 -30.85 6.57
N GLU A 193 -5.53 -30.49 5.67
CA GLU A 193 -4.48 -29.50 5.93
C GLU A 193 -5.04 -28.08 6.06
N LEU A 194 -5.95 -27.66 5.16
CA LEU A 194 -6.58 -26.33 5.23
C LEU A 194 -7.31 -26.07 6.56
N LEU A 195 -7.88 -27.12 7.17
CA LEU A 195 -8.53 -27.02 8.48
C LEU A 195 -7.56 -26.83 9.66
N LYS A 196 -6.24 -26.86 9.40
CA LYS A 196 -5.19 -26.58 10.39
C LYS A 196 -4.63 -25.16 10.27
N LEU A 197 -5.14 -24.33 9.36
CA LEU A 197 -4.76 -22.93 9.28
C LEU A 197 -4.85 -22.25 10.65
N PRO A 198 -3.89 -21.39 11.02
CA PRO A 198 -3.98 -20.64 12.26
C PRO A 198 -5.18 -19.68 12.23
N ASN A 199 -5.56 -19.19 13.41
CA ASN A 199 -6.58 -18.14 13.58
C ASN A 199 -8.01 -18.49 13.12
N ILE A 200 -8.35 -19.76 12.87
CA ILE A 200 -9.73 -20.14 12.49
C ILE A 200 -10.71 -19.83 13.64
N VAL A 201 -11.69 -18.98 13.34
CA VAL A 201 -12.85 -18.69 14.20
C VAL A 201 -14.01 -19.62 13.87
N GLU A 202 -14.28 -19.79 12.58
CA GLU A 202 -15.42 -20.55 12.09
C GLU A 202 -15.07 -21.31 10.82
N THR A 203 -15.53 -22.56 10.74
CA THR A 203 -15.56 -23.33 9.49
C THR A 203 -16.97 -23.28 8.92
N ILE A 204 -17.19 -22.44 7.91
CA ILE A 204 -18.50 -22.26 7.27
C ILE A 204 -18.86 -23.48 6.42
N ALA A 205 -17.88 -24.02 5.69
CA ALA A 205 -18.05 -25.20 4.85
C ALA A 205 -16.72 -25.97 4.72
N ALA A 206 -16.78 -27.30 4.70
CA ALA A 206 -15.62 -28.15 4.46
C ALA A 206 -16.04 -29.43 3.70
N GLY A 207 -16.06 -29.33 2.37
CA GLY A 207 -16.34 -30.44 1.46
C GLY A 207 -15.16 -30.75 0.52
N GLY A 208 -15.29 -31.80 -0.29
CA GLY A 208 -14.21 -32.22 -1.20
C GLY A 208 -13.89 -31.24 -2.34
N THR A 209 -14.77 -30.27 -2.63
CA THR A 209 -14.58 -29.27 -3.70
C THR A 209 -14.52 -27.83 -3.19
N LYS A 210 -14.82 -27.60 -1.90
CA LYS A 210 -14.83 -26.27 -1.30
C LYS A 210 -14.51 -26.33 0.19
N VAL A 211 -13.62 -25.46 0.64
CA VAL A 211 -13.45 -25.12 2.06
C VAL A 211 -13.69 -23.61 2.23
N SER A 212 -14.49 -23.24 3.22
CA SER A 212 -14.79 -21.84 3.56
C SER A 212 -14.51 -21.62 5.04
N LEU A 213 -13.60 -20.71 5.33
CA LEU A 213 -13.14 -20.40 6.69
C LEU A 213 -13.37 -18.92 7.00
N THR A 214 -13.53 -18.62 8.28
CA THR A 214 -13.39 -17.27 8.82
C THR A 214 -12.19 -17.26 9.76
N LEU A 215 -11.20 -16.42 9.48
CA LEU A 215 -10.00 -16.25 10.31
C LEU A 215 -10.05 -14.93 11.09
N SER A 216 -9.54 -14.96 12.32
CA SER A 216 -9.46 -13.78 13.18
C SER A 216 -8.15 -13.02 12.95
N TYR A 217 -8.29 -11.77 12.55
CA TYR A 217 -7.19 -10.79 12.49
C TYR A 217 -7.67 -9.51 13.19
N GLN A 218 -7.21 -8.33 12.75
CA GLN A 218 -7.81 -7.06 13.18
C GLN A 218 -9.32 -7.01 12.86
N TRP A 219 -9.70 -7.58 11.70
CA TRP A 219 -11.08 -7.86 11.34
C TRP A 219 -11.17 -9.33 10.94
N ASP A 220 -12.29 -9.97 11.23
CA ASP A 220 -12.53 -11.32 10.73
C ASP A 220 -12.58 -11.32 9.20
N VAL A 221 -11.82 -12.23 8.58
CA VAL A 221 -11.70 -12.37 7.14
C VAL A 221 -12.27 -13.70 6.70
N SER A 222 -13.18 -13.67 5.74
CA SER A 222 -13.71 -14.88 5.11
C SER A 222 -12.82 -15.28 3.95
N ILE A 223 -12.49 -16.57 3.87
CA ILE A 223 -11.61 -17.14 2.85
C ILE A 223 -12.28 -18.36 2.24
N ASP A 224 -12.35 -18.39 0.92
CA ASP A 224 -12.90 -19.48 0.12
C ASP A 224 -11.78 -20.17 -0.68
N PHE A 225 -11.61 -21.47 -0.44
CA PHE A 225 -10.75 -22.36 -1.21
C PHE A 225 -11.61 -23.23 -2.13
N ARG A 226 -11.34 -23.19 -3.44
CA ARG A 226 -11.92 -24.10 -4.43
C ARG A 226 -10.91 -25.17 -4.78
N ILE A 227 -11.28 -26.42 -4.51
CA ILE A 227 -10.43 -27.58 -4.71
C ILE A 227 -10.88 -28.26 -6.00
N VAL A 228 -9.99 -28.32 -6.99
CA VAL A 228 -10.30 -28.80 -8.34
C VAL A 228 -9.21 -29.74 -8.85
N LYS A 229 -9.52 -30.49 -9.91
CA LYS A 229 -8.51 -31.29 -10.59
C LYS A 229 -7.55 -30.41 -11.42
N PRO A 230 -6.35 -30.90 -11.75
CA PRO A 230 -5.40 -30.18 -12.62
C PRO A 230 -6.01 -29.66 -13.93
N GLU A 231 -6.77 -30.49 -14.63
CA GLU A 231 -7.39 -30.11 -15.91
C GLU A 231 -8.49 -29.03 -15.77
N GLU A 232 -9.08 -28.85 -14.59
CA GLU A 232 -10.15 -27.88 -14.32
C GLU A 232 -9.61 -26.53 -13.84
N PHE A 233 -8.31 -26.45 -13.53
CA PHE A 233 -7.70 -25.31 -12.83
C PHE A 233 -7.85 -23.99 -13.60
N ALA A 234 -7.55 -23.98 -14.90
CA ALA A 234 -7.54 -22.76 -15.71
C ALA A 234 -8.94 -22.11 -15.80
N THR A 235 -9.97 -22.89 -16.07
CA THR A 235 -11.34 -22.38 -16.19
C THR A 235 -11.94 -22.02 -14.84
N THR A 236 -11.56 -22.74 -13.78
CA THR A 236 -11.98 -22.41 -12.42
C THR A 236 -11.34 -21.09 -11.99
N LEU A 237 -10.04 -20.91 -12.26
CA LEU A 237 -9.33 -19.67 -12.00
C LEU A 237 -9.94 -18.50 -12.78
N HIS A 238 -10.23 -18.67 -14.06
CA HIS A 238 -10.96 -17.67 -14.85
C HIS A 238 -12.29 -17.29 -14.19
N HIS A 239 -13.12 -18.29 -13.87
CA HIS A 239 -14.45 -18.09 -13.31
C HIS A 239 -14.42 -17.32 -11.98
N PHE A 240 -13.58 -17.76 -11.04
CA PHE A 240 -13.51 -17.17 -9.71
C PHE A 240 -12.66 -15.90 -9.66
N THR A 241 -11.78 -15.68 -10.64
CA THR A 241 -11.17 -14.36 -10.84
C THR A 241 -12.24 -13.35 -11.22
N GLY A 242 -13.19 -13.71 -12.08
CA GLY A 242 -14.22 -12.80 -12.56
C GLY A 242 -13.64 -11.60 -13.34
N SER A 243 -14.26 -10.42 -13.31
CA SER A 243 -15.48 -10.07 -12.57
C SER A 243 -16.72 -10.87 -13.02
N LYS A 244 -17.83 -10.67 -12.31
CA LYS A 244 -19.15 -11.18 -12.76
C LYS A 244 -19.47 -10.73 -14.18
N ASP A 245 -19.21 -9.47 -14.50
CA ASP A 245 -19.60 -8.87 -15.78
C ASP A 245 -18.68 -9.35 -16.92
N HIS A 246 -17.37 -9.48 -16.65
CA HIS A 246 -16.43 -10.20 -17.53
C HIS A 246 -16.93 -11.62 -17.84
N ASN A 247 -17.29 -12.39 -16.81
CA ASN A 247 -17.81 -13.75 -16.98
C ASN A 247 -19.10 -13.80 -17.77
N VAL A 248 -20.03 -12.86 -17.54
CA VAL A 248 -21.27 -12.74 -18.31
C VAL A 248 -20.94 -12.52 -19.78
N ARG A 249 -19.99 -11.62 -20.07
CA ARG A 249 -19.61 -11.32 -21.45
C ARG A 249 -18.95 -12.50 -22.15
N MET A 250 -18.02 -13.19 -21.50
CA MET A 250 -17.41 -14.42 -22.01
C MET A 250 -18.46 -15.50 -22.30
N ARG A 251 -19.46 -15.68 -21.42
CA ARG A 251 -20.56 -16.64 -21.64
C ARG A 251 -21.45 -16.27 -22.82
N GLN A 252 -21.66 -14.97 -23.07
CA GLN A 252 -22.37 -14.51 -24.27
C GLN A 252 -21.60 -14.88 -25.54
N LEU A 253 -20.29 -14.65 -25.55
CA LEU A 253 -19.41 -15.02 -26.67
C LEU A 253 -19.41 -16.54 -26.93
N ALA A 254 -19.34 -17.36 -25.88
CA ALA A 254 -19.43 -18.81 -26.01
C ALA A 254 -20.78 -19.24 -26.60
N LYS A 255 -21.89 -18.63 -26.13
CA LYS A 255 -23.22 -18.95 -26.64
C LYS A 255 -23.38 -18.64 -28.13
N GLU A 256 -22.75 -17.58 -28.63
CA GLU A 256 -22.72 -17.24 -30.06
C GLU A 256 -22.01 -18.33 -30.89
N ARG A 257 -21.10 -19.10 -30.28
CA ARG A 257 -20.39 -20.23 -30.88
C ARG A 257 -21.07 -21.58 -30.64
N GLY A 258 -22.25 -21.62 -30.03
CA GLY A 258 -22.91 -22.87 -29.66
C GLY A 258 -22.27 -23.59 -28.46
N GLU A 259 -21.54 -22.85 -27.62
CA GLU A 259 -20.80 -23.38 -26.48
C GLU A 259 -21.30 -22.78 -25.15
N LYS A 260 -20.94 -23.41 -24.04
CA LYS A 260 -21.30 -22.99 -22.69
C LYS A 260 -20.08 -23.07 -21.76
N ILE A 261 -19.65 -21.91 -21.25
CA ILE A 261 -18.59 -21.84 -20.23
C ILE A 261 -19.16 -22.21 -18.86
N SER A 262 -18.47 -23.10 -18.17
CA SER A 262 -18.65 -23.42 -16.74
C SER A 262 -17.34 -23.21 -15.98
N GLU A 263 -17.34 -23.44 -14.67
CA GLU A 263 -16.10 -23.46 -13.87
C GLU A 263 -15.18 -24.64 -14.25
N TYR A 264 -15.71 -25.75 -14.77
CA TYR A 264 -14.95 -26.96 -15.09
C TYR A 264 -14.52 -27.09 -16.55
N GLY A 265 -14.87 -26.14 -17.42
CA GLY A 265 -14.59 -26.26 -18.85
C GLY A 265 -15.58 -25.55 -19.76
N VAL A 266 -15.38 -25.73 -21.07
CA VAL A 266 -16.27 -25.26 -22.14
C VAL A 266 -17.01 -26.46 -22.73
N GLU A 267 -18.33 -26.48 -22.58
CA GLU A 267 -19.20 -27.53 -23.10
C GLU A 267 -19.70 -27.16 -24.50
N ASN A 268 -19.58 -28.07 -25.46
CA ASN A 268 -20.22 -27.92 -26.76
C ASN A 268 -21.71 -28.31 -26.65
N SER A 269 -22.62 -27.39 -27.00
CA SER A 269 -24.07 -27.58 -26.73
C SER A 269 -24.72 -28.67 -27.57
N GLU A 270 -24.12 -29.07 -28.69
CA GLU A 270 -24.67 -30.11 -29.58
C GLU A 270 -24.20 -31.52 -29.17
N THR A 271 -22.93 -31.64 -28.79
CA THR A 271 -22.28 -32.93 -28.50
C THR A 271 -22.25 -33.27 -27.01
N GLY A 272 -22.33 -32.27 -26.13
CA GLY A 272 -22.15 -32.40 -24.68
C GLY A 272 -20.69 -32.64 -24.27
N GLU A 273 -19.73 -32.57 -25.20
CA GLU A 273 -18.31 -32.72 -24.90
C GLU A 273 -17.80 -31.49 -24.14
N VAL A 274 -17.07 -31.73 -23.03
CA VAL A 274 -16.46 -30.69 -22.21
C VAL A 274 -14.97 -30.63 -22.50
N LYS A 275 -14.52 -29.47 -22.98
CA LYS A 275 -13.12 -29.16 -23.22
C LYS A 275 -12.52 -28.44 -22.01
N THR A 276 -11.39 -28.94 -21.53
CA THR A 276 -10.54 -28.35 -20.50
C THR A 276 -9.31 -27.67 -21.11
N PHE A 277 -8.59 -26.90 -20.30
CA PHE A 277 -7.46 -26.08 -20.77
C PHE A 277 -6.30 -26.12 -19.78
N ASP A 278 -5.09 -26.22 -20.30
CA ASP A 278 -3.87 -26.23 -19.47
C ASP A 278 -3.50 -24.84 -18.92
N SER A 279 -4.10 -23.76 -19.47
CA SER A 279 -3.86 -22.38 -19.02
C SER A 279 -5.03 -21.44 -19.35
N GLU A 280 -5.11 -20.31 -18.66
CA GLU A 280 -6.06 -19.24 -19.01
C GLU A 280 -5.81 -18.70 -20.43
N GLU A 281 -4.54 -18.65 -20.87
CA GLU A 281 -4.20 -18.22 -22.23
C GLU A 281 -4.77 -19.18 -23.29
N ALA A 282 -4.67 -20.49 -23.08
CA ALA A 282 -5.30 -21.48 -23.95
C ALA A 282 -6.84 -21.36 -23.96
N PHE A 283 -7.43 -21.05 -22.80
CA PHE A 283 -8.87 -20.78 -22.68
C PHE A 283 -9.30 -19.53 -23.48
N TYR A 284 -8.58 -18.42 -23.39
CA TYR A 284 -8.90 -17.22 -24.17
C TYR A 284 -8.68 -17.42 -25.67
N HIS A 285 -7.60 -18.11 -26.06
CA HIS A 285 -7.32 -18.41 -27.48
C HIS A 285 -8.41 -19.27 -28.14
N HIS A 286 -9.10 -20.13 -27.37
CA HIS A 286 -10.26 -20.86 -27.89
C HIS A 286 -11.40 -19.94 -28.35
N PHE A 287 -11.49 -18.74 -27.76
CA PHE A 287 -12.44 -17.69 -28.13
C PHE A 287 -11.86 -16.64 -29.09
N ASP A 288 -10.69 -16.90 -29.69
CA ASP A 288 -9.93 -15.96 -30.53
C ASP A 288 -9.57 -14.64 -29.82
N LEU A 289 -9.42 -14.70 -28.49
CA LEU A 289 -9.03 -13.57 -27.65
C LEU A 289 -7.57 -13.74 -27.20
N PRO A 290 -6.81 -12.64 -27.03
CA PRO A 290 -5.56 -12.70 -26.28
C PRO A 290 -5.85 -13.05 -24.81
N LEU A 291 -4.82 -13.45 -24.07
CA LEU A 291 -4.92 -13.50 -22.61
C LEU A 291 -5.32 -12.12 -22.08
N ILE A 292 -6.50 -12.02 -21.48
CA ILE A 292 -6.97 -10.80 -20.81
C ILE A 292 -6.45 -10.83 -19.37
N PRO A 293 -5.55 -9.89 -18.98
CA PRO A 293 -5.03 -9.82 -17.62
C PRO A 293 -6.15 -9.65 -16.59
N PRO A 294 -6.05 -10.27 -15.40
CA PRO A 294 -7.05 -10.17 -14.35
C PRO A 294 -7.48 -8.74 -14.01
N GLU A 295 -6.55 -7.79 -14.02
CA GLU A 295 -6.73 -6.40 -13.64
C GLU A 295 -7.70 -5.66 -14.59
N LEU A 296 -7.78 -6.09 -15.85
CA LEU A 296 -8.68 -5.52 -16.86
C LEU A 296 -10.12 -6.06 -16.75
N ARG A 297 -10.34 -7.19 -16.06
CA ARG A 297 -11.63 -7.92 -16.06
C ARG A 297 -12.65 -7.26 -15.14
N GLU A 298 -13.19 -6.12 -15.55
CA GLU A 298 -14.09 -5.31 -14.72
C GLU A 298 -15.52 -5.30 -15.21
N ASP A 299 -15.79 -4.85 -16.44
CA ASP A 299 -17.15 -4.59 -16.93
C ASP A 299 -17.51 -5.34 -18.24
N GLY A 300 -16.56 -6.08 -18.81
CA GLY A 300 -16.73 -6.86 -20.03
C GLY A 300 -16.21 -6.18 -21.28
N LYS A 301 -15.98 -4.85 -21.28
CA LYS A 301 -15.48 -4.13 -22.46
C LYS A 301 -14.10 -4.60 -22.91
N GLU A 302 -13.31 -5.12 -21.98
CA GLU A 302 -12.01 -5.72 -22.28
C GLU A 302 -12.11 -6.89 -23.26
N VAL A 303 -13.26 -7.56 -23.38
CA VAL A 303 -13.48 -8.64 -24.34
C VAL A 303 -13.55 -8.11 -25.78
N GLU A 304 -14.02 -6.88 -26.00
CA GLU A 304 -14.07 -6.26 -27.33
C GLU A 304 -12.90 -5.34 -27.63
N GLU A 305 -12.42 -4.60 -26.63
CA GLU A 305 -11.50 -3.48 -26.82
C GLU A 305 -10.03 -3.88 -26.61
N PHE A 306 -9.77 -4.90 -25.78
CA PHE A 306 -8.41 -5.32 -25.51
C PHE A 306 -7.87 -6.15 -26.66
N SER A 307 -6.64 -5.83 -27.07
CA SER A 307 -5.95 -6.56 -28.13
C SER A 307 -4.52 -6.86 -27.70
N ARG A 308 -3.92 -7.88 -28.32
CA ARG A 308 -2.53 -8.29 -28.05
C ARG A 308 -1.52 -7.15 -28.29
N ASP A 309 -1.83 -6.25 -29.21
CA ASP A 309 -0.95 -5.14 -29.59
C ASP A 309 -1.14 -3.90 -28.70
N TYR A 310 -2.06 -3.95 -27.73
CA TYR A 310 -2.20 -2.88 -26.75
C TYR A 310 -0.91 -2.79 -25.91
N PRO A 311 -0.22 -1.64 -25.87
CA PRO A 311 1.07 -1.49 -25.17
C PRO A 311 0.86 -1.34 -23.66
N LEU A 312 0.13 -2.29 -23.05
CA LEU A 312 -0.20 -2.32 -21.64
C LEU A 312 1.09 -2.38 -20.84
N LEU A 313 1.18 -1.55 -19.79
CA LEU A 313 2.32 -1.55 -18.88
C LEU A 313 2.51 -2.94 -18.26
N ASP A 314 3.76 -3.39 -18.21
CA ASP A 314 4.20 -4.59 -17.52
C ASP A 314 5.27 -4.26 -16.47
N LEU A 315 5.44 -5.11 -15.45
CA LEU A 315 6.39 -4.85 -14.37
C LEU A 315 7.82 -4.70 -14.89
N LYS A 316 8.19 -5.49 -15.90
CA LYS A 316 9.52 -5.43 -16.54
C LYS A 316 9.78 -4.14 -17.32
N ASP A 317 8.75 -3.34 -17.59
CA ASP A 317 8.91 -2.06 -18.29
C ASP A 317 9.44 -0.99 -17.33
N ILE A 318 9.28 -1.16 -16.01
CA ILE A 318 9.78 -0.23 -15.00
C ILE A 318 11.30 -0.31 -14.91
N LYS A 319 11.95 0.85 -15.01
CA LYS A 319 13.42 0.99 -15.03
C LYS A 319 13.99 1.74 -13.83
N GLY A 320 13.12 2.25 -12.95
CA GLY A 320 13.53 2.98 -11.75
C GLY A 320 12.38 3.33 -10.84
N ASP A 321 12.70 3.65 -9.59
CA ASP A 321 11.80 4.20 -8.59
C ASP A 321 12.27 5.61 -8.20
N LEU A 322 11.34 6.57 -8.20
CA LEU A 322 11.63 7.99 -8.08
C LEU A 322 11.03 8.62 -6.82
N HIS A 323 10.48 7.80 -5.90
CA HIS A 323 10.00 8.28 -4.61
C HIS A 323 10.36 7.26 -3.53
N MET A 324 11.43 7.54 -2.81
CA MET A 324 11.97 6.68 -1.76
C MET A 324 12.68 7.51 -0.69
N HIS A 325 12.67 7.01 0.53
CA HIS A 325 13.21 7.66 1.71
C HIS A 325 14.36 6.83 2.29
N SER A 326 15.29 7.50 2.94
CA SER A 326 16.48 6.93 3.55
C SER A 326 16.57 7.32 5.02
N THR A 327 17.62 6.89 5.70
CA THR A 327 17.95 7.30 7.07
C THR A 327 18.14 8.83 7.23
N TRP A 328 18.21 9.59 6.13
CA TRP A 328 18.23 11.04 6.18
C TRP A 328 16.88 11.67 6.58
N SER A 329 15.73 11.04 6.29
CA SER A 329 14.45 11.39 6.91
C SER A 329 13.96 10.26 7.81
N ASP A 330 13.03 9.45 7.33
CA ASP A 330 12.27 8.44 8.05
C ASP A 330 12.29 7.07 7.36
N GLY A 331 13.21 6.89 6.40
CA GLY A 331 13.57 5.59 5.86
C GLY A 331 14.46 4.79 6.82
N ALA A 332 14.37 3.47 6.73
CA ALA A 332 15.08 2.55 7.62
C ALA A 332 16.52 2.21 7.17
N TYR A 333 16.87 2.55 5.93
CA TYR A 333 18.11 2.12 5.27
C TYR A 333 18.90 3.31 4.74
N SER A 334 20.23 3.17 4.73
CA SER A 334 21.11 4.18 4.15
C SER A 334 20.88 4.31 2.64
N ILE A 335 21.35 5.40 2.04
CA ILE A 335 21.23 5.59 0.59
C ILE A 335 21.95 4.46 -0.15
N GLU A 336 23.12 4.05 0.32
CA GLU A 336 23.88 2.97 -0.31
C GLU A 336 23.13 1.62 -0.24
N GLU A 337 22.52 1.29 0.90
CA GLU A 337 21.68 0.09 1.04
C GLU A 337 20.49 0.11 0.07
N MET A 338 19.84 1.27 -0.10
CA MET A 338 18.75 1.47 -1.07
C MET A 338 19.24 1.36 -2.52
N VAL A 339 20.44 1.85 -2.83
CA VAL A 339 21.08 1.69 -4.15
C VAL A 339 21.30 0.23 -4.48
N GLU A 340 21.90 -0.54 -3.57
CA GLU A 340 22.12 -1.98 -3.78
C GLU A 340 20.80 -2.75 -3.97
N ALA A 341 19.76 -2.39 -3.21
CA ALA A 341 18.43 -2.98 -3.38
C ALA A 341 17.82 -2.67 -4.76
N CYS A 342 17.90 -1.42 -5.23
CA CYS A 342 17.44 -1.03 -6.56
C CYS A 342 18.22 -1.74 -7.68
N ARG A 343 19.54 -1.89 -7.52
CA ARG A 343 20.38 -2.66 -8.44
C ARG A 343 19.98 -4.12 -8.50
N ALA A 344 19.65 -4.74 -7.36
CA ALA A 344 19.16 -6.12 -7.31
C ALA A 344 17.83 -6.32 -8.06
N LYS A 345 16.99 -5.27 -8.15
CA LYS A 345 15.77 -5.28 -8.98
C LYS A 345 16.04 -4.99 -10.47
N GLY A 346 17.26 -4.62 -10.84
CA GLY A 346 17.65 -4.31 -12.22
C GLY A 346 17.30 -2.89 -12.66
N TYR A 347 17.08 -1.96 -11.73
CA TYR A 347 16.83 -0.55 -12.06
C TYR A 347 18.09 0.14 -12.60
N HIS A 348 17.88 1.04 -13.55
CA HIS A 348 18.92 1.83 -14.22
C HIS A 348 19.07 3.24 -13.64
N TYR A 349 18.05 3.71 -12.94
CA TYR A 349 18.08 4.96 -12.21
C TYR A 349 17.16 4.88 -10.99
N MET A 350 17.42 5.72 -10.01
CA MET A 350 16.59 5.88 -8.83
C MET A 350 16.66 7.32 -8.33
N ALA A 351 15.70 7.74 -7.50
CA ALA A 351 15.80 8.99 -6.75
C ALA A 351 15.66 8.72 -5.25
N ILE A 352 16.46 9.45 -4.47
CA ILE A 352 16.26 9.60 -3.02
C ILE A 352 15.50 10.91 -2.83
N THR A 353 14.31 10.86 -2.26
CA THR A 353 13.38 11.98 -2.13
C THR A 353 12.92 12.13 -0.69
N ASP A 354 13.87 12.17 0.25
CA ASP A 354 13.59 12.38 1.66
C ASP A 354 12.75 13.66 1.89
N HIS A 355 12.06 13.72 3.01
CA HIS A 355 11.14 14.82 3.33
C HIS A 355 11.84 16.17 3.56
N SER A 356 11.18 17.26 3.15
CA SER A 356 11.62 18.64 3.42
C SER A 356 11.43 19.10 4.89
N GLN A 357 12.03 20.24 5.26
CA GLN A 357 12.18 20.72 6.66
C GLN A 357 10.87 20.89 7.45
N TYR A 358 9.74 21.10 6.78
CA TYR A 358 8.45 21.30 7.40
C TYR A 358 7.98 20.05 8.15
N LEU A 359 8.22 18.86 7.58
CA LEU A 359 7.81 17.59 8.16
C LEU A 359 8.78 17.11 9.25
N ARG A 360 8.89 17.90 10.32
CA ARG A 360 9.78 17.62 11.47
C ARG A 360 9.53 16.27 12.16
N VAL A 361 8.31 15.74 12.04
CA VAL A 361 7.95 14.43 12.61
C VAL A 361 8.62 13.27 11.88
N ALA A 362 9.06 13.50 10.64
CA ALA A 362 9.77 12.56 9.81
C ALA A 362 11.25 12.95 9.65
N ASN A 363 11.80 13.72 10.60
CA ASN A 363 13.19 14.22 10.52
C ASN A 363 13.54 14.93 9.19
N GLY A 364 12.58 15.68 8.63
CA GLY A 364 12.76 16.38 7.37
C GLY A 364 14.03 17.25 7.30
N LEU A 365 14.67 17.27 6.14
CA LEU A 365 16.02 17.81 5.96
C LEU A 365 16.00 19.34 6.08
N THR A 366 16.99 19.91 6.76
CA THR A 366 17.24 21.36 6.64
C THR A 366 17.98 21.64 5.33
N PRO A 367 18.02 22.90 4.83
CA PRO A 367 18.84 23.26 3.67
C PRO A 367 20.27 22.74 3.74
N GLU A 368 20.91 22.82 4.91
CA GLU A 368 22.27 22.35 5.11
C GLU A 368 22.39 20.81 5.08
N ARG A 369 21.35 20.07 5.51
CA ARG A 369 21.32 18.61 5.43
C ARG A 369 21.11 18.14 4.00
N LEU A 370 20.19 18.77 3.26
CA LEU A 370 19.97 18.47 1.84
C LEU A 370 21.25 18.65 1.02
N VAL A 371 22.00 19.74 1.27
CA VAL A 371 23.30 19.95 0.60
C VAL A 371 24.29 18.81 0.86
N LYS A 372 24.34 18.27 2.07
CA LYS A 372 25.23 17.15 2.40
C LYS A 372 24.79 15.86 1.73
N GLN A 373 23.48 15.60 1.70
CA GLN A 373 22.92 14.44 1.02
C GLN A 373 23.21 14.48 -0.49
N ILE A 374 23.05 15.65 -1.12
CA ILE A 374 23.43 15.86 -2.53
C ILE A 374 24.92 15.50 -2.75
N ASP A 375 25.80 15.90 -1.84
CA ASP A 375 27.22 15.59 -1.95
C ASP A 375 27.52 14.10 -1.73
N GLU A 376 26.81 13.42 -0.82
CA GLU A 376 26.87 11.95 -0.66
C GLU A 376 26.44 11.21 -1.92
N ILE A 377 25.30 11.59 -2.51
CA ILE A 377 24.79 11.02 -3.77
C ILE A 377 25.79 11.20 -4.91
N LYS A 378 26.47 12.36 -4.99
CA LYS A 378 27.54 12.59 -5.97
C LYS A 378 28.73 11.66 -5.76
N GLU A 379 29.10 11.32 -4.53
CA GLU A 379 30.16 10.34 -4.27
C GLU A 379 29.70 8.92 -4.63
N LEU A 380 28.44 8.56 -4.35
CA LEU A 380 27.87 7.27 -4.74
C LEU A 380 27.82 7.09 -6.27
N ASN A 381 27.45 8.13 -7.02
CA ASN A 381 27.49 8.12 -8.49
C ASN A 381 28.92 7.98 -9.08
N LYS A 382 29.98 8.20 -8.30
CA LYS A 382 31.36 7.86 -8.73
C LYS A 382 31.69 6.39 -8.49
N LYS A 383 31.00 5.75 -7.54
CA LYS A 383 31.20 4.37 -7.13
C LYS A 383 30.42 3.39 -8.01
N TYR A 384 29.21 3.75 -8.40
CA TYR A 384 28.32 2.92 -9.24
C TYR A 384 28.29 3.45 -10.68
N ASP A 385 28.48 2.55 -11.66
CA ASP A 385 28.46 2.87 -13.09
C ASP A 385 27.25 2.29 -13.84
N ASP A 386 26.48 1.43 -13.17
CA ASP A 386 25.34 0.68 -13.71
C ASP A 386 23.97 1.27 -13.31
N ILE A 387 23.92 2.15 -12.30
CA ILE A 387 22.73 2.85 -11.83
C ILE A 387 23.01 4.35 -11.62
N GLU A 388 22.09 5.21 -12.05
CA GLU A 388 22.13 6.64 -11.75
C GLU A 388 21.32 6.94 -10.48
N VAL A 389 21.95 7.56 -9.48
CA VAL A 389 21.27 7.99 -8.25
C VAL A 389 20.99 9.47 -8.33
N LEU A 390 19.72 9.85 -8.38
CA LEU A 390 19.29 11.24 -8.47
C LEU A 390 19.16 11.82 -7.06
N SER A 391 19.71 13.02 -6.88
CA SER A 391 19.40 13.81 -5.70
C SER A 391 18.01 14.39 -5.84
N GLY A 392 17.09 13.98 -4.96
CA GLY A 392 15.71 14.41 -4.98
C GLY A 392 15.25 14.99 -3.65
N ILE A 393 14.02 15.51 -3.62
CA ILE A 393 13.36 15.93 -2.39
C ILE A 393 11.84 15.77 -2.53
N GLU A 394 11.19 15.27 -1.48
CA GLU A 394 9.75 15.45 -1.31
C GLU A 394 9.46 16.80 -0.64
N MET A 395 9.19 17.79 -1.49
CA MET A 395 8.85 19.15 -1.13
C MET A 395 7.45 19.26 -0.53
N ASP A 396 7.37 19.71 0.72
CA ASP A 396 6.10 20.06 1.33
C ASP A 396 5.48 21.30 0.64
N ILE A 397 4.22 21.16 0.25
CA ILE A 397 3.37 22.29 -0.09
C ILE A 397 2.72 22.79 1.20
N LEU A 398 3.09 23.98 1.66
CA LEU A 398 2.70 24.50 2.97
C LEU A 398 1.20 24.85 3.05
N PRO A 399 0.61 24.95 4.26
CA PRO A 399 -0.81 25.28 4.42
C PRO A 399 -1.25 26.61 3.80
N ASP A 400 -0.32 27.54 3.61
CA ASP A 400 -0.55 28.84 2.98
C ASP A 400 -0.37 28.82 1.46
N GLY A 401 0.09 27.72 0.87
CA GLY A 401 0.31 27.58 -0.58
C GLY A 401 1.75 27.73 -1.02
N THR A 402 2.67 28.12 -0.13
CA THR A 402 4.10 28.24 -0.46
C THR A 402 4.82 26.89 -0.46
N LEU A 403 6.00 26.83 -1.08
CA LEU A 403 6.89 25.65 -1.05
C LEU A 403 7.96 25.82 0.04
N ASP A 404 8.46 24.71 0.56
CA ASP A 404 9.26 24.67 1.79
C ASP A 404 10.74 25.08 1.62
N TYR A 405 11.27 25.16 0.40
CA TYR A 405 12.60 25.73 0.11
C TYR A 405 12.56 26.84 -0.94
N ASP A 406 13.68 27.57 -1.02
CA ASP A 406 13.96 28.61 -2.02
C ASP A 406 14.50 28.04 -3.33
N ASP A 407 14.29 28.79 -4.41
CA ASP A 407 14.67 28.40 -5.78
C ASP A 407 16.17 28.08 -5.91
N ASP A 408 17.04 28.87 -5.28
CA ASP A 408 18.51 28.68 -5.30
C ASP A 408 18.94 27.30 -4.77
N LEU A 409 18.20 26.75 -3.78
CA LEU A 409 18.46 25.41 -3.27
C LEU A 409 17.88 24.35 -4.21
N LEU A 410 16.69 24.58 -4.75
CA LEU A 410 16.01 23.65 -5.66
C LEU A 410 16.75 23.46 -6.98
N GLU A 411 17.44 24.48 -7.49
CA GLU A 411 18.32 24.37 -8.67
C GLU A 411 19.46 23.35 -8.51
N ARG A 412 19.76 22.94 -7.27
CA ARG A 412 20.85 21.98 -6.96
C ARG A 412 20.37 20.53 -6.88
N VAL A 413 19.06 20.31 -6.92
CA VAL A 413 18.41 19.00 -6.81
C VAL A 413 18.09 18.52 -8.22
N ASP A 414 18.26 17.23 -8.50
CA ASP A 414 17.98 16.65 -9.82
C ASP A 414 16.48 16.42 -10.08
N LEU A 415 15.69 16.17 -9.02
CA LEU A 415 14.27 15.85 -9.08
C LEU A 415 13.50 16.46 -7.89
N VAL A 416 12.44 17.24 -8.14
CA VAL A 416 11.56 17.70 -7.05
C VAL A 416 10.18 17.06 -7.21
N ILE A 417 9.77 16.33 -6.18
CA ILE A 417 8.40 15.86 -6.04
C ILE A 417 7.70 16.72 -4.99
N ALA A 418 6.43 17.06 -5.18
CA ALA A 418 5.71 17.94 -4.26
C ALA A 418 4.43 17.28 -3.74
N SER A 419 4.16 17.45 -2.45
CA SER A 419 2.98 16.84 -1.81
C SER A 419 2.45 17.65 -0.63
N ILE A 420 1.22 17.33 -0.23
CA ILE A 420 0.55 17.93 0.93
C ILE A 420 0.58 16.93 2.09
N HIS A 421 1.26 17.27 3.19
CA HIS A 421 1.32 16.44 4.41
C HIS A 421 0.53 16.97 5.61
N SER A 422 -0.07 18.17 5.49
CA SER A 422 -0.80 18.79 6.59
C SER A 422 -2.02 19.56 6.13
N SER A 423 -2.89 19.88 7.09
CA SER A 423 -4.09 20.70 6.89
C SER A 423 -5.10 20.12 5.89
N PHE A 424 -5.28 18.79 5.89
CA PHE A 424 -6.16 18.07 4.95
C PHE A 424 -7.64 18.48 4.99
N SER A 425 -8.10 19.12 6.06
CA SER A 425 -9.47 19.59 6.20
C SER A 425 -9.69 21.00 5.65
N GLN A 426 -8.74 21.56 4.89
CA GLN A 426 -8.92 22.84 4.21
C GLN A 426 -9.99 22.74 3.11
N PRO A 427 -10.69 23.85 2.79
CA PRO A 427 -11.63 23.88 1.67
C PRO A 427 -10.95 23.52 0.35
N ARG A 428 -11.70 22.93 -0.58
CA ARG A 428 -11.25 22.56 -1.93
C ARG A 428 -10.48 23.67 -2.62
N GLU A 429 -10.96 24.91 -2.54
CA GLU A 429 -10.32 26.05 -3.19
C GLU A 429 -8.90 26.27 -2.69
N LYS A 430 -8.65 26.08 -1.38
CA LYS A 430 -7.32 26.24 -0.79
C LYS A 430 -6.41 25.06 -1.10
N ILE A 431 -6.95 23.84 -1.13
CA ILE A 431 -6.22 22.65 -1.59
C ILE A 431 -5.79 22.82 -3.04
N MET A 432 -6.68 23.27 -3.92
CA MET A 432 -6.36 23.51 -5.32
C MET A 432 -5.39 24.67 -5.50
N GLU A 433 -5.45 25.73 -4.69
CA GLU A 433 -4.44 26.80 -4.68
C GLU A 433 -3.05 26.25 -4.37
N ARG A 434 -2.93 25.39 -3.34
CA ARG A 434 -1.69 24.71 -2.96
C ARG A 434 -1.13 23.86 -4.10
N LEU A 435 -1.95 22.97 -4.67
CA LEU A 435 -1.55 22.13 -5.79
C LEU A 435 -1.17 22.95 -7.02
N LYS A 436 -1.91 24.03 -7.30
CA LYS A 436 -1.62 24.94 -8.40
C LYS A 436 -0.25 25.61 -8.23
N THR A 437 0.10 26.09 -7.04
CA THR A 437 1.43 26.66 -6.80
C THR A 437 2.54 25.66 -7.11
N ALA A 438 2.38 24.40 -6.69
CA ALA A 438 3.36 23.36 -7.00
C ALA A 438 3.45 23.09 -8.51
N LEU A 439 2.31 22.99 -9.21
CA LEU A 439 2.28 22.76 -10.65
C LEU A 439 2.91 23.91 -11.46
N GLU A 440 2.70 25.16 -11.05
CA GLU A 440 3.26 26.35 -11.70
C GLU A 440 4.74 26.62 -11.35
N SER A 441 5.31 25.86 -10.41
CA SER A 441 6.72 25.98 -10.03
C SER A 441 7.64 25.51 -11.18
N ALA A 442 8.71 26.26 -11.43
CA ALA A 442 9.72 25.87 -12.42
C ALA A 442 10.49 24.59 -12.00
N HIS A 443 10.52 24.29 -10.70
CA HIS A 443 11.34 23.21 -10.14
C HIS A 443 10.58 21.90 -9.93
N VAL A 444 9.24 21.91 -9.85
CA VAL A 444 8.46 20.72 -9.50
C VAL A 444 8.21 19.83 -10.72
N ASP A 445 8.65 18.57 -10.63
CA ASP A 445 8.52 17.59 -11.69
C ASP A 445 7.30 16.68 -11.53
N ILE A 446 6.98 16.32 -10.29
CA ILE A 446 5.96 15.33 -9.95
C ILE A 446 5.09 15.87 -8.80
N ILE A 447 3.77 15.68 -8.91
CA ILE A 447 2.89 15.77 -7.73
C ILE A 447 2.75 14.36 -7.14
N ALA A 448 3.29 14.17 -5.93
CA ALA A 448 3.29 12.90 -5.21
C ALA A 448 1.96 12.69 -4.45
N HIS A 449 1.48 11.43 -4.42
CA HIS A 449 0.20 10.99 -3.83
C HIS A 449 -0.87 12.09 -3.76
N PRO A 450 -1.42 12.53 -4.92
CA PRO A 450 -2.05 13.85 -5.06
C PRO A 450 -3.35 14.06 -4.30
N THR A 451 -3.93 13.03 -3.69
CA THR A 451 -5.15 13.15 -2.87
C THR A 451 -4.85 13.00 -1.38
N GLY A 452 -3.66 12.50 -1.02
CA GLY A 452 -3.26 12.21 0.36
C GLY A 452 -4.13 11.15 1.04
N ARG A 453 -4.85 10.32 0.28
CA ARG A 453 -5.73 9.28 0.83
C ARG A 453 -4.96 8.16 1.50
N ILE A 454 -5.61 7.47 2.43
CA ILE A 454 -5.18 6.18 2.98
C ILE A 454 -6.41 5.26 2.99
N ILE A 455 -6.40 4.23 2.14
CA ILE A 455 -7.54 3.34 1.88
C ILE A 455 -8.04 2.73 3.18
N GLY A 456 -9.33 2.92 3.48
CA GLY A 456 -10.01 2.42 4.68
C GLY A 456 -9.67 3.13 5.99
N ARG A 457 -8.78 4.13 5.98
CA ARG A 457 -8.37 4.87 7.20
C ARG A 457 -8.61 6.36 7.12
N ARG A 458 -8.26 6.99 5.99
CA ARG A 458 -8.34 8.44 5.78
C ARG A 458 -8.82 8.72 4.37
N GLU A 459 -9.99 9.34 4.24
CA GLU A 459 -10.40 9.91 2.96
C GLU A 459 -9.39 10.97 2.50
N GLY A 460 -9.17 11.06 1.19
CA GLY A 460 -8.30 12.11 0.63
C GLY A 460 -8.84 13.51 0.95
N TYR A 461 -7.96 14.50 0.90
CA TYR A 461 -8.41 15.90 0.92
C TYR A 461 -9.20 16.20 -0.36
N ASP A 462 -10.05 17.24 -0.33
CA ASP A 462 -10.99 17.51 -1.42
C ASP A 462 -10.27 18.13 -2.63
N VAL A 463 -9.87 17.28 -3.58
CA VAL A 463 -9.20 17.65 -4.84
C VAL A 463 -10.21 17.71 -5.98
N ASP A 464 -10.15 18.78 -6.76
CA ASP A 464 -10.79 18.82 -8.08
C ASP A 464 -9.90 18.08 -9.09
N MET A 465 -10.19 16.79 -9.29
CA MET A 465 -9.37 15.92 -10.15
C MET A 465 -9.33 16.37 -11.61
N ASP A 466 -10.42 16.95 -12.14
CA ASP A 466 -10.45 17.48 -13.50
C ASP A 466 -9.48 18.65 -13.64
N LEU A 467 -9.54 19.58 -12.70
CA LEU A 467 -8.67 20.76 -12.70
C LEU A 467 -7.20 20.38 -12.45
N LEU A 468 -6.91 19.44 -11.53
CA LEU A 468 -5.56 18.93 -11.28
C LEU A 468 -4.95 18.34 -12.56
N ILE A 469 -5.69 17.46 -13.25
CA ILE A 469 -5.22 16.83 -14.49
C ILE A 469 -5.03 17.88 -15.60
N GLN A 470 -5.93 18.85 -15.70
CA GLN A 470 -5.78 19.95 -16.66
C GLN A 470 -4.49 20.75 -16.40
N LEU A 471 -4.26 21.18 -15.16
CA LEU A 471 -3.08 21.95 -14.79
C LEU A 471 -1.78 21.16 -15.02
N ALA A 472 -1.75 19.88 -14.62
CA ALA A 472 -0.61 18.99 -14.86
C ALA A 472 -0.27 18.87 -16.35
N LYS A 473 -1.29 18.82 -17.22
CA LYS A 473 -1.08 18.85 -18.67
C LYS A 473 -0.48 20.17 -19.16
N GLU A 474 -0.97 21.29 -18.64
CA GLU A 474 -0.55 22.64 -19.04
C GLU A 474 0.91 22.93 -18.62
N THR A 475 1.33 22.46 -17.45
CA THR A 475 2.67 22.66 -16.90
C THR A 475 3.65 21.54 -17.26
N GLY A 476 3.14 20.43 -17.79
CA GLY A 476 3.93 19.24 -18.05
C GLY A 476 4.45 18.56 -16.78
N THR A 477 3.87 18.84 -15.61
CA THR A 477 4.18 18.14 -14.35
C THR A 477 3.55 16.74 -14.38
N ALA A 478 4.30 15.71 -13.99
CA ALA A 478 3.77 14.35 -13.92
C ALA A 478 2.90 14.14 -12.67
N LEU A 479 1.96 13.19 -12.73
CA LEU A 479 1.16 12.78 -11.58
C LEU A 479 1.58 11.39 -11.11
N GLU A 480 1.76 11.24 -9.80
CA GLU A 480 2.15 9.98 -9.20
C GLU A 480 0.97 9.02 -9.04
N LEU A 481 1.22 7.74 -9.33
CA LEU A 481 0.58 6.59 -8.72
C LEU A 481 1.52 6.03 -7.66
N ASN A 482 1.23 6.33 -6.40
CA ASN A 482 1.95 5.81 -5.25
C ASN A 482 1.51 4.36 -5.04
N ALA A 483 2.45 3.44 -5.25
CA ALA A 483 2.23 2.01 -5.29
C ALA A 483 2.04 1.38 -3.90
N ASN A 484 2.22 2.13 -2.81
CA ASN A 484 1.95 1.65 -1.47
C ASN A 484 0.49 1.11 -1.40
N PRO A 485 0.28 -0.16 -1.02
CA PRO A 485 -1.05 -0.78 -1.00
C PRO A 485 -2.07 -0.08 -0.10
N ASN A 486 -1.60 0.75 0.84
CA ASN A 486 -2.48 1.55 1.68
C ASN A 486 -2.90 2.87 1.03
N ARG A 487 -2.27 3.30 -0.07
CA ARG A 487 -2.53 4.56 -0.78
C ARG A 487 -3.14 4.34 -2.15
N LEU A 488 -2.42 3.63 -3.03
CA LEU A 488 -2.69 3.49 -4.47
C LEU A 488 -3.08 4.82 -5.12
N ASP A 489 -2.36 5.89 -4.82
CA ASP A 489 -2.80 7.26 -5.11
C ASP A 489 -1.94 7.88 -6.21
N LEU A 490 -2.44 8.11 -7.43
CA LEU A 490 -3.84 8.16 -7.86
C LEU A 490 -4.53 6.82 -8.14
N SER A 491 -5.86 6.77 -7.95
CA SER A 491 -6.69 5.60 -8.26
C SER A 491 -6.64 5.19 -9.74
N ALA A 492 -6.95 3.93 -10.04
CA ALA A 492 -7.01 3.38 -11.40
C ALA A 492 -7.91 4.20 -12.36
N GLU A 493 -9.00 4.76 -11.85
CA GLU A 493 -9.89 5.64 -12.62
C GLU A 493 -9.22 6.98 -12.96
N ASN A 494 -8.57 7.60 -11.97
CA ASN A 494 -7.95 8.91 -12.13
C ASN A 494 -6.71 8.85 -13.03
N ILE A 495 -5.89 7.80 -12.93
CA ILE A 495 -4.75 7.61 -13.85
C ILE A 495 -5.22 7.37 -15.28
N ARG A 496 -6.32 6.62 -15.48
CA ARG A 496 -6.90 6.42 -16.81
C ARG A 496 -7.32 7.74 -17.43
N LYS A 497 -8.03 8.57 -16.65
CA LYS A 497 -8.45 9.91 -17.05
C LYS A 497 -7.26 10.83 -17.36
N ALA A 498 -6.20 10.77 -16.55
CA ALA A 498 -4.97 11.52 -16.78
C ALA A 498 -4.29 11.13 -18.10
N GLN A 499 -4.18 9.82 -18.37
CA GLN A 499 -3.65 9.31 -19.64
C GLN A 499 -4.50 9.76 -20.84
N GLU A 500 -5.83 9.70 -20.74
CA GLU A 500 -6.74 10.14 -21.82
C GLU A 500 -6.57 11.63 -22.14
N GLN A 501 -6.17 12.44 -21.17
CA GLN A 501 -5.82 13.85 -21.36
C GLN A 501 -4.37 14.07 -21.84
N GLY A 502 -3.53 13.04 -21.86
CA GLY A 502 -2.12 13.10 -22.27
C GLY A 502 -1.16 13.53 -21.16
N VAL A 503 -1.58 13.50 -19.89
CA VAL A 503 -0.70 13.74 -18.74
C VAL A 503 0.24 12.57 -18.55
N LYS A 504 1.50 12.87 -18.26
CA LYS A 504 2.51 11.85 -17.92
C LYS A 504 2.31 11.35 -16.49
N LEU A 505 2.52 10.05 -16.31
CA LEU A 505 2.36 9.38 -15.03
C LEU A 505 3.72 8.89 -14.54
N VAL A 506 3.84 8.66 -13.24
CA VAL A 506 4.97 7.98 -12.63
C VAL A 506 4.44 7.00 -11.60
N ILE A 507 5.03 5.81 -11.50
CA ILE A 507 4.64 4.81 -10.49
C ILE A 507 5.80 4.68 -9.53
N ASN A 508 5.63 5.06 -8.27
CA ASN A 508 6.69 4.97 -7.27
C ASN A 508 6.21 4.25 -6.02
N THR A 509 7.11 3.61 -5.28
CA THR A 509 6.73 2.84 -4.09
C THR A 509 6.57 3.64 -2.83
N ASP A 510 7.14 4.85 -2.76
CA ASP A 510 7.22 5.63 -1.50
C ASP A 510 7.90 4.76 -0.42
N ALA A 511 8.99 4.10 -0.83
CA ALA A 511 9.68 3.11 -0.02
C ALA A 511 10.41 3.79 1.15
N HIS A 512 10.10 3.32 2.36
CA HIS A 512 10.82 3.64 3.60
C HIS A 512 11.60 2.42 4.12
N SER A 513 11.50 1.31 3.41
CA SER A 513 12.16 0.03 3.68
C SER A 513 12.44 -0.65 2.34
N ILE A 514 13.50 -1.46 2.27
CA ILE A 514 13.82 -2.24 1.07
C ILE A 514 12.64 -3.13 0.64
N ASP A 515 11.93 -3.73 1.59
CA ASP A 515 10.78 -4.60 1.29
C ASP A 515 9.62 -3.83 0.62
N HIS A 516 9.53 -2.51 0.83
CA HIS A 516 8.51 -1.68 0.19
C HIS A 516 8.76 -1.52 -1.32
N LEU A 517 9.97 -1.81 -1.83
CA LEU A 517 10.25 -1.81 -3.27
C LEU A 517 9.40 -2.85 -4.02
N GLU A 518 8.93 -3.90 -3.33
CA GLU A 518 8.01 -4.90 -3.91
C GLU A 518 6.61 -4.34 -4.17
N PHE A 519 6.25 -3.20 -3.56
CA PHE A 519 4.97 -2.54 -3.84
C PHE A 519 4.84 -2.10 -5.30
N MET A 520 5.94 -2.02 -6.06
CA MET A 520 5.91 -1.73 -7.50
C MET A 520 5.00 -2.70 -8.25
N GLU A 521 4.92 -3.97 -7.86
CA GLU A 521 4.01 -4.94 -8.47
C GLU A 521 2.55 -4.51 -8.31
N VAL A 522 2.18 -3.98 -7.14
CA VAL A 522 0.82 -3.49 -6.84
C VAL A 522 0.52 -2.21 -7.60
N GLY A 523 1.50 -1.31 -7.70
CA GLY A 523 1.41 -0.10 -8.51
C GLY A 523 1.19 -0.41 -9.99
N VAL A 524 1.99 -1.32 -10.56
CA VAL A 524 1.83 -1.78 -11.94
C VAL A 524 0.49 -2.49 -12.14
N GLY A 525 0.06 -3.35 -11.21
CA GLY A 525 -1.26 -3.97 -11.26
C GLY A 525 -2.41 -2.94 -11.26
N THR A 526 -2.28 -1.87 -10.47
CA THR A 526 -3.24 -0.75 -10.44
C THR A 526 -3.21 0.06 -11.74
N ALA A 527 -2.03 0.31 -12.30
CA ALA A 527 -1.87 0.94 -13.60
C ALA A 527 -2.46 0.10 -14.74
N ARG A 528 -2.27 -1.22 -14.71
CA ARG A 528 -2.89 -2.16 -15.65
C ARG A 528 -4.40 -2.09 -15.54
N LYS A 529 -4.96 -2.08 -14.33
CA LYS A 529 -6.40 -1.87 -14.09
C LYS A 529 -6.90 -0.56 -14.73
N GLY A 530 -6.10 0.50 -14.70
CA GLY A 530 -6.36 1.79 -15.35
C GLY A 530 -6.12 1.80 -16.87
N TRP A 531 -5.82 0.66 -17.50
CA TRP A 531 -5.45 0.56 -18.92
C TRP A 531 -4.26 1.47 -19.28
N ILE A 532 -3.29 1.60 -18.37
CA ILE A 532 -2.15 2.48 -18.59
C ILE A 532 -1.18 1.83 -19.58
N LYS A 533 -0.80 2.62 -20.58
CA LYS A 533 0.21 2.29 -21.59
C LYS A 533 1.58 2.59 -21.03
N LYS A 534 2.57 1.75 -21.36
CA LYS A 534 3.94 1.95 -20.90
C LYS A 534 4.50 3.35 -21.25
N ASP A 535 4.24 3.85 -22.46
CA ASP A 535 4.80 5.14 -22.94
C ASP A 535 4.24 6.38 -22.19
N THR A 536 3.16 6.20 -21.41
CA THR A 536 2.60 7.24 -20.53
C THR A 536 3.40 7.39 -19.24
N VAL A 537 4.10 6.32 -18.82
CA VAL A 537 4.74 6.20 -17.51
C VAL A 537 6.22 6.53 -17.63
N ILE A 538 6.64 7.65 -17.02
CA ILE A 538 7.98 8.22 -17.24
C ILE A 538 9.10 7.32 -16.72
N ASN A 539 8.84 6.54 -15.67
CA ASN A 539 9.83 5.61 -15.14
C ASN A 539 9.92 4.27 -15.91
N THR A 540 9.34 4.21 -17.12
CA THR A 540 9.62 3.17 -18.12
C THR A 540 10.60 3.61 -19.21
N TRP A 541 10.93 4.91 -19.24
CA TRP A 541 11.77 5.48 -20.29
C TRP A 541 13.24 5.14 -20.08
N ASP A 542 14.02 5.19 -21.16
CA ASP A 542 15.46 5.13 -20.95
C ASP A 542 15.96 6.36 -20.16
N LYS A 543 17.16 6.25 -19.58
CA LYS A 543 17.72 7.31 -18.74
C LYS A 543 17.78 8.65 -19.46
N ASN A 544 18.14 8.68 -20.75
CA ASN A 544 18.33 9.95 -21.45
C ASN A 544 16.99 10.66 -21.71
N GLU A 545 15.97 9.91 -22.13
CA GLU A 545 14.62 10.43 -22.31
C GLU A 545 14.03 10.94 -20.99
N PHE A 546 14.18 10.17 -19.91
CA PHE A 546 13.75 10.58 -18.58
C PHE A 546 14.45 11.85 -18.09
N ILE A 547 15.79 11.94 -18.20
CA ILE A 547 16.55 13.13 -17.78
C ILE A 547 16.15 14.37 -18.61
N GLN A 548 15.89 14.22 -19.91
CA GLN A 548 15.40 15.33 -20.73
C GLN A 548 14.03 15.83 -20.28
N TYR A 549 13.16 14.94 -19.80
CA TYR A 549 11.85 15.31 -19.30
C TYR A 549 11.92 16.11 -17.99
N ILE A 550 12.70 15.68 -17.01
CA ILE A 550 12.81 16.41 -15.73
C ILE A 550 13.60 17.72 -15.88
N LYS A 551 14.48 17.84 -16.88
CA LYS A 551 15.22 19.09 -17.21
C LYS A 551 14.51 19.97 -18.25
N ARG A 552 13.20 19.83 -18.42
CA ARG A 552 12.43 20.56 -19.45
C ARG A 552 12.21 22.04 -19.13
N ASN A 553 12.32 22.43 -17.86
CA ASN A 553 12.03 23.76 -17.35
C ASN A 553 13.28 24.61 -17.19
#